data_AF-A0A7C0ZIB9-F1
#
_entry.id   AF-A0A7C0ZIB9-F1
#
_cell.length_a   1.000
_cell.length_b   1.000
_cell.length_c   1.000
_cell.angle_alpha   90.00
_cell.angle_beta   90.00
_cell.angle_gamma   90.00
#
_symmetry.space_group_name_H-M   'P 1'
#
loop_
_entity.id
_entity.type
_entity.pdbx_description
1 polymer ?
#
loop_
_entity_poly.entity_id
_entity_poly.type
_entity_poly.pdbx_seq_one_letter_code
_entity_poly.pdbx_strand_id
1 'polypeptide(L)' 'MQVFLWKGRSRQEKRLNLTPCQGRFLFYLPFPTKKALPVKEIKNKAKLSDDCLPEIEDLLKILEK' A
#
# COMPACT_ATOMS: atom_id res chain seq x y z
N MET A 1 15.22 -14.97 -19.61
CA MET A 1 14.53 -14.23 -18.53
C MET A 1 13.05 -14.16 -18.88
N GLN A 2 12.20 -14.95 -18.22
CA GLN A 2 10.75 -14.93 -18.45
C GLN A 2 10.13 -13.75 -17.68
N VAL A 3 9.77 -12.71 -18.40
CA VAL A 3 8.94 -11.63 -17.87
C VAL A 3 7.50 -12.10 -17.94
N PHE A 4 6.87 -12.31 -16.78
CA PHE A 4 5.45 -12.64 -16.68
C PHE A 4 4.62 -11.50 -17.27
N LEU A 5 4.22 -11.61 -18.54
CA LEU A 5 3.25 -10.73 -19.17
C LEU A 5 1.85 -11.14 -18.72
N TRP A 6 1.40 -10.62 -17.58
CA TRP A 6 0.03 -10.79 -17.11
C TRP A 6 -0.91 -9.91 -17.96
N LYS A 7 -1.53 -10.53 -18.96
CA LYS A 7 -2.43 -9.94 -19.95
C LYS A 7 -3.78 -9.61 -19.29
N GLY A 8 -3.95 -8.41 -18.73
CA GLY A 8 -5.30 -7.99 -18.31
C GLY A 8 -5.46 -6.94 -17.20
N ARG A 9 -4.40 -6.31 -16.68
CA ARG A 9 -4.59 -5.13 -15.81
C ARG A 9 -4.29 -3.87 -16.60
N SER A 10 -5.31 -3.03 -16.80
CA SER A 10 -5.13 -1.65 -17.27
C SER A 10 -4.18 -0.96 -16.31
N ARG A 11 -2.93 -0.73 -16.74
CA ARG A 11 -1.88 -0.17 -15.91
C ARG A 11 -2.13 1.33 -15.76
N GLN A 12 -3.01 1.71 -14.84
CA GLN A 12 -3.14 3.09 -14.41
C GLN A 12 -2.01 3.40 -13.45
N GLU A 13 -0.89 3.87 -14.00
CA GLU A 13 0.21 4.40 -13.20
C GLU A 13 -0.17 5.78 -12.67
N LYS A 14 -0.74 5.85 -11.46
CA LYS A 14 -0.88 7.13 -10.74
C LYS A 14 0.47 7.45 -10.08
N ARG A 15 1.09 8.57 -10.46
CA ARG A 15 2.22 9.14 -9.73
C ARG A 15 1.69 9.76 -8.44
N LEU A 16 1.93 9.09 -7.32
CA LEU A 16 1.62 9.58 -5.97
C LEU A 16 2.92 10.08 -5.34
N ASN A 17 2.91 11.30 -4.80
CA ASN A 17 3.99 11.79 -3.97
C ASN A 17 3.85 11.14 -2.59
N LEU A 18 4.58 10.05 -2.38
CA LEU A 18 4.52 9.29 -1.14
C LEU A 18 5.43 9.92 -0.09
N THR A 19 4.91 10.08 1.12
CA THR A 19 5.75 10.37 2.30
C THR A 19 6.52 9.12 2.74
N PRO A 20 7.57 9.26 3.58
CA PRO A 20 8.29 8.11 4.13
C PRO A 20 7.39 7.14 4.89
N CYS A 21 6.35 7.66 5.55
CA CYS A 21 5.39 6.84 6.29
C CYS A 21 4.44 6.06 5.37
N GLN A 22 3.92 6.70 4.32
CA GLN A 22 3.11 6.05 3.29
C GLN A 22 3.90 4.96 2.55
N GLY A 23 5.15 5.24 2.18
CA GLY A 23 6.02 4.27 1.52
C GLY A 23 6.30 3.04 2.38
N ARG A 24 6.59 3.24 3.67
CA ARG A 24 6.74 2.14 4.64
C ARG A 24 5.46 1.34 4.78
N PHE A 25 4.30 1.99 4.88
CA PHE A 25 3.02 1.29 4.96
C PHE A 25 2.77 0.39 3.75
N LEU A 26 2.96 0.95 2.53
CA LEU A 26 2.79 0.21 1.28
C LEU A 26 3.73 -1.00 1.16
N PHE A 27 4.95 -0.88 1.68
CA PHE A 27 5.91 -1.99 1.68
C PHE A 27 5.44 -3.19 2.52
N TYR A 28 4.70 -2.94 3.60
CA TYR A 28 4.18 -3.98 4.49
C TYR A 28 2.80 -4.50 4.08
N LEU A 29 2.23 -4.03 2.96
CA LEU A 29 0.97 -4.56 2.46
C LEU A 29 1.11 -6.06 2.14
N PRO A 30 0.13 -6.89 2.56
CA PRO A 30 0.11 -8.28 2.16
C PRO A 30 -0.01 -8.38 0.65
N PHE A 31 0.75 -9.31 0.06
CA PHE A 31 0.58 -9.67 -1.35
C PHE A 31 -0.88 -10.05 -1.63
N PRO A 32 -1.38 -9.82 -2.86
CA PRO A 32 -2.79 -10.10 -3.23
C PRO A 32 -3.20 -11.58 -3.08
N THR A 33 -2.24 -12.47 -2.84
CA THR A 33 -2.44 -13.89 -2.54
C THR A 33 -2.67 -14.20 -1.05
N LYS A 34 -2.50 -13.21 -0.15
CA LYS A 34 -2.71 -13.33 1.30
C LYS A 34 -4.01 -12.64 1.71
N LYS A 35 -4.59 -13.09 2.84
CA LYS A 35 -5.79 -12.48 3.44
C LYS A 35 -5.54 -10.99 3.72
N ALA A 36 -6.56 -10.17 3.46
CA ALA A 36 -6.55 -8.77 3.82
C ALA A 36 -6.30 -8.62 5.33
N LEU A 37 -5.29 -7.83 5.68
CA LEU A 37 -4.95 -7.51 7.06
C LEU A 37 -5.52 -6.13 7.39
N PRO A 38 -6.00 -5.91 8.62
CA PRO A 38 -6.45 -4.60 9.03
C PRO A 38 -5.27 -3.62 9.07
N VAL A 39 -5.54 -2.34 8.77
CA VAL A 39 -4.56 -1.25 8.76
C VAL A 39 -3.76 -1.20 10.06
N LYS A 40 -4.42 -1.45 11.21
CA LYS A 40 -3.80 -1.51 12.54
C LYS A 40 -2.72 -2.58 12.66
N GLU A 41 -2.93 -3.76 12.07
CA GLU A 41 -1.93 -4.83 12.09
C GLU A 41 -0.76 -4.55 11.15
N ILE A 42 -1.04 -3.97 9.98
CA ILE A 42 0.01 -3.56 9.03
C ILE A 42 0.86 -2.45 9.66
N LYS A 43 0.24 -1.48 10.34
CA LYS A 43 0.92 -0.43 11.08
C LYS A 43 1.82 -1.00 12.17
N ASN A 44 1.33 -1.95 12.97
CA ASN A 44 2.12 -2.61 14.01
C ASN A 44 3.33 -3.36 13.41
N LYS A 45 3.14 -4.05 12.28
CA LYS A 45 4.24 -4.71 11.56
C LYS A 45 5.24 -3.72 10.98
N ALA A 46 4.76 -2.59 10.46
CA ALA A 46 5.57 -1.53 9.90
C ALA A 46 6.26 -0.65 10.96
N LYS A 47 5.96 -0.86 12.26
CA LYS A 47 6.43 -0.03 13.38
C LYS A 47 6.26 1.47 13.10
N LEU A 48 5.11 1.83 12.54
CA LEU A 48 4.78 3.21 12.20
C LEU A 48 4.21 3.92 13.41
N SER A 49 4.67 5.16 13.65
CA SER A 49 4.13 6.03 14.71
C SER A 49 2.66 6.37 14.46
N ASP A 50 1.93 6.67 15.53
CA ASP A 50 0.54 7.14 15.47
C ASP A 50 0.39 8.43 14.68
N ASP A 51 1.42 9.27 14.63
CA ASP A 51 1.46 10.49 13.82
C ASP A 51 1.29 10.23 12.31
N CYS A 52 1.58 9.02 11.85
CA CYS A 52 1.47 8.64 10.44
C CYS A 52 0.12 8.02 10.06
N LEU A 53 -0.78 7.79 11.03
CA LEU A 53 -2.16 7.35 10.78
C LEU A 53 -2.93 8.24 9.79
N PRO A 54 -2.98 9.59 9.96
CA PRO A 54 -3.74 10.45 9.06
C PRO A 54 -3.23 10.37 7.62
N GLU A 55 -1.92 10.27 7.41
CA GLU A 55 -1.33 10.13 6.06
C GLU A 55 -1.67 8.79 5.40
N ILE A 56 -1.79 7.71 6.18
CA ILE A 56 -2.14 6.38 5.70
C ILE A 56 -3.63 6.33 5.36
N GLU A 57 -4.50 6.90 6.19
CA GLU A 57 -5.93 6.99 5.90
C GLU A 57 -6.21 7.82 4.64
N ASP A 58 -5.50 8.92 4.44
CA ASP A 58 -5.59 9.72 3.21
C ASP A 58 -5.18 8.90 1.97
N LEU A 59 -4.07 8.17 2.07
CA LEU A 59 -3.61 7.28 1.01
C LEU A 59 -4.61 6.16 0.69
N LEU A 60 -5.24 5.56 1.71
CA LEU A 60 -6.26 4.53 1.52
C LEU A 60 -7.49 5.08 0.79
N LYS A 61 -7.93 6.30 1.13
CA LYS A 61 -9.03 6.99 0.42
C LYS A 61 -8.70 7.27 -1.04
N ILE A 62 -7.44 7.57 -1.35
CA ILE A 62 -6.99 7.78 -2.75
C ILE A 62 -6.96 6.44 -3.51
N LEU A 63 -6.64 5.34 -2.84
CA LEU A 63 -6.57 4.00 -3.45
C LEU A 63 -7.93 3.33 -3.62
N GLU A 64 -8.93 3.64 -2.80
CA GLU A 64 -10.31 3.14 -2.96
C GLU A 64 -11.04 3.74 -4.19
N LYS A 65 -10.44 4.71 -4.88
CA LYS A 65 -11.06 5.48 -5.97
C LYS A 65 -10.39 5.27 -7.34
#